data_AF-A0A401TYX1-F1
#
_entry.id   AF-A0A401TYX1-F1
#
_cell.length_a   1.000
_cell.length_b   1.000
_cell.length_c   1.000
_cell.angle_alpha   90.00
_cell.angle_beta   90.00
_cell.angle_gamma   90.00
#
_symmetry.space_group_name_H-M   'P 1'
#
loop_
_entity.id
_entity.type
_entity.pdbx_description
1 polymer ?
#
loop_
_entity_poly.entity_id
_entity_poly.type
_entity_poly.pdbx_seq_one_letter_code
_entity_poly.pdbx_strand_id
1 'polypeptide(L)'
;MKKWAEFLDKYMPGADKTDGGYVYGYGAAQTLAKVLEMCGDDLTRANVMKQAASLKDFTPDTLLPGVKINTSATDFAPIAQLQMQRFKGQKWELFGEIISGDVPSE
;
A
#
# COMPACT_ATOMS: atom_id res chain seq x y z
N MET A 1 -4.31 -9.16 -4.24
CA MET A 1 -4.78 -10.29 -3.38
C MET A 1 -4.27 -11.68 -3.77
N LYS A 2 -4.25 -12.11 -5.04
CA LYS A 2 -3.77 -13.47 -5.41
C LYS A 2 -2.31 -13.74 -4.95
N LYS A 3 -1.38 -12.85 -5.29
CA LYS A 3 0.03 -12.96 -4.87
C LYS A 3 0.22 -12.96 -3.35
N TRP A 4 -0.56 -12.15 -2.63
CA TRP A 4 -0.56 -12.15 -1.17
C TRP A 4 -1.01 -13.51 -0.61
N ALA A 5 -2.07 -14.10 -1.17
CA ALA A 5 -2.54 -15.42 -0.74
C ALA A 5 -1.50 -16.51 -1.01
N GLU A 6 -0.86 -16.49 -2.19
CA GLU A 6 0.24 -17.39 -2.56
C GLU A 6 1.45 -17.23 -1.64
N PHE A 7 1.77 -15.99 -1.23
CA PHE A 7 2.85 -15.71 -0.28
C PHE A 7 2.55 -16.35 1.09
N LEU A 8 1.35 -16.17 1.62
CA LEU A 8 0.96 -16.78 2.90
C LEU A 8 0.94 -18.31 2.82
N ASP A 9 0.41 -18.88 1.73
CA ASP A 9 0.40 -20.34 1.55
C ASP A 9 1.81 -20.93 1.56
N LYS A 10 2.78 -20.20 0.98
CA LYS A 10 4.16 -20.65 0.90
C LYS A 10 4.93 -20.49 2.22
N TYR A 11 4.81 -19.33 2.87
CA TYR A 11 5.69 -18.96 3.97
C TYR A 11 5.04 -18.99 5.35
N MET A 12 3.72 -19.04 5.43
CA MET A 12 2.95 -19.05 6.67
C MET A 12 1.76 -20.03 6.58
N PRO A 13 2.01 -21.32 6.30
CA PRO A 13 0.95 -22.31 6.15
C PRO A 13 0.11 -22.38 7.42
N GLY A 14 -1.22 -22.29 7.26
CA GLY A 14 -2.17 -22.27 8.38
C GLY A 14 -2.45 -20.88 8.96
N ALA A 15 -1.84 -19.81 8.45
CA ALA A 15 -2.22 -18.45 8.83
C ALA A 15 -3.68 -18.14 8.51
N ASP A 16 -4.35 -17.42 9.40
CA ASP A 16 -5.71 -16.94 9.18
C ASP A 16 -5.72 -15.82 8.13
N LYS A 17 -6.17 -16.15 6.92
CA LYS A 17 -6.27 -15.19 5.80
C LYS A 17 -7.38 -14.15 6.00
N THR A 18 -8.17 -14.22 7.06
CA THR A 18 -9.15 -13.19 7.41
C THR A 18 -8.55 -12.10 8.30
N ASP A 19 -7.36 -12.32 8.85
CA ASP A 19 -6.64 -11.31 9.62
C ASP A 19 -6.07 -10.21 8.71
N GLY A 20 -6.64 -9.01 8.83
CA GLY A 20 -6.22 -7.81 8.09
C GLY A 20 -4.78 -7.39 8.38
N GLY A 21 -4.20 -7.81 9.51
CA GLY A 21 -2.80 -7.55 9.87
C GLY A 21 -1.82 -8.14 8.85
N TYR A 22 -2.11 -9.30 8.27
CA TYR A 22 -1.26 -9.89 7.22
C TYR A 22 -1.33 -9.13 5.90
N VAL A 23 -2.50 -8.57 5.57
CA VAL A 23 -2.65 -7.74 4.37
C VAL A 23 -1.86 -6.44 4.53
N TYR A 24 -1.99 -5.80 5.70
CA TYR A 24 -1.22 -4.60 6.04
C TYR A 24 0.29 -4.87 6.01
N GLY A 25 0.76 -5.89 6.74
CA GLY A 25 2.18 -6.19 6.85
C GLY A 25 2.84 -6.51 5.50
N TYR A 26 2.17 -7.29 4.66
CA TYR A 26 2.66 -7.59 3.31
C TYR A 26 2.74 -6.34 2.42
N GLY A 27 1.71 -5.49 2.44
CA GLY A 27 1.72 -4.23 1.70
C GLY A 27 2.81 -3.26 2.18
N ALA A 28 2.96 -3.09 3.49
CA ALA A 28 3.99 -2.25 4.09
C ALA A 28 5.40 -2.76 3.75
N ALA A 29 5.62 -4.08 3.83
CA ALA A 29 6.89 -4.69 3.47
C ALA A 29 7.23 -4.51 1.98
N GLN A 30 6.25 -4.62 1.07
CA GLN A 30 6.46 -4.33 -0.34
C GLN A 30 6.86 -2.88 -0.59
N THR A 31 6.22 -1.93 0.10
CA THR A 31 6.58 -0.51 0.02
C THR A 31 8.00 -0.26 0.51
N LEU A 32 8.40 -0.87 1.64
CA LEU A 32 9.78 -0.78 2.12
C LEU A 32 10.76 -1.41 1.12
N ALA A 33 10.46 -2.59 0.58
CA ALA A 33 11.29 -3.23 -0.43
C ALA A 33 11.48 -2.33 -1.67
N LYS A 34 10.43 -1.62 -2.09
CA LYS A 34 10.53 -0.66 -3.20
C LYS A 34 11.44 0.53 -2.86
N VAL A 35 11.32 1.08 -1.65
CA VAL A 35 12.20 2.17 -1.20
C VAL A 35 13.66 1.73 -1.18
N LEU A 36 13.94 0.51 -0.68
CA LEU A 36 15.29 -0.04 -0.65
C LEU A 36 15.83 -0.29 -2.07
N GLU A 37 15.01 -0.78 -3.00
CA GLU A 37 15.38 -0.90 -4.42
C GLU A 37 15.78 0.46 -5.01
N MET A 38 15.02 1.52 -4.72
CA MET A 38 15.32 2.88 -5.16
C MET A 38 16.60 3.47 -4.54
N CYS A 39 17.04 2.95 -3.39
CA CYS A 39 18.27 3.40 -2.76
C CYS A 39 19.53 2.88 -3.48
N GLY A 40 19.44 1.74 -4.17
CA GLY A 40 20.61 1.04 -4.69
C GLY A 40 21.60 0.70 -3.57
N ASP A 41 22.88 1.00 -3.78
CA ASP A 41 23.94 0.70 -2.81
C ASP A 41 24.08 1.77 -1.69
N ASP A 42 23.42 2.93 -1.80
CA ASP A 42 23.43 3.98 -0.77
C ASP A 42 22.30 3.74 0.24
N LEU A 43 22.54 2.83 1.19
CA LEU A 43 21.60 2.46 2.25
C LEU A 43 21.73 3.35 3.50
N THR A 44 22.08 4.62 3.33
CA THR A 44 22.10 5.58 4.44
C THR A 44 20.69 6.01 4.83
N ARG A 45 20.48 6.36 6.11
CA ARG A 45 19.20 6.91 6.60
C ARG A 45 18.73 8.10 5.75
N ALA A 46 19.66 8.96 5.36
CA ALA A 46 19.35 10.14 4.56
C ALA A 46 18.78 9.76 3.18
N ASN A 47 19.40 8.81 2.49
CA ASN A 47 18.90 8.36 1.19
C ASN A 47 17.59 7.57 1.31
N VAL A 48 17.47 6.69 2.31
CA VAL A 48 16.21 5.96 2.58
C VAL A 48 15.04 6.93 2.76
N MET A 49 15.21 7.97 3.58
CA MET A 49 14.15 8.97 3.78
C MET A 49 13.88 9.78 2.50
N LYS A 50 14.90 10.11 1.72
CA LYS A 50 14.75 10.78 0.42
C LYS A 50 13.92 9.94 -0.56
N GLN A 51 14.20 8.64 -0.70
CA GLN A 51 13.46 7.76 -1.60
C GLN A 51 12.04 7.49 -1.08
N ALA A 52 11.88 7.31 0.24
CA ALA A 52 10.58 7.16 0.87
C ALA A 52 9.68 8.40 0.67
N ALA A 53 10.28 9.59 0.53
CA ALA A 53 9.61 10.85 0.21
C ALA A 53 9.47 11.12 -1.31
N SER A 54 9.72 10.13 -2.16
CA SER A 54 9.73 10.28 -3.63
C SER A 54 8.96 9.17 -4.35
N LEU A 55 8.10 8.42 -3.65
CA LEU A 55 7.30 7.39 -4.27
C LEU A 55 6.28 8.03 -5.20
N LYS A 56 6.15 7.49 -6.41
CA LYS A 56 5.21 7.97 -7.42
C LYS A 56 4.51 6.79 -8.07
N ASP A 57 3.18 6.84 -8.09
CA ASP A 57 2.31 5.85 -8.74
C ASP A 57 2.59 4.39 -8.32
N PHE A 58 3.15 4.15 -7.13
CA PHE A 58 3.54 2.80 -6.69
C PHE A 58 2.32 1.99 -6.23
N THR A 59 2.24 0.71 -6.61
CA THR A 59 1.08 -0.15 -6.35
C THR A 59 1.51 -1.49 -5.74
N PRO A 60 1.60 -1.61 -4.41
CA PRO A 60 1.76 -2.91 -3.77
C PRO A 60 0.51 -3.77 -4.01
N ASP A 61 0.66 -5.11 -3.99
CA ASP A 61 -0.36 -6.05 -4.46
C ASP A 61 -1.66 -6.08 -3.60
N THR A 62 -1.68 -5.34 -2.50
CA THR A 62 -2.76 -5.28 -1.51
C THR A 62 -3.64 -4.03 -1.62
N LEU A 63 -3.29 -3.06 -2.48
CA LEU A 63 -4.17 -1.91 -2.71
C LEU A 63 -5.37 -2.27 -3.58
N LEU A 64 -6.43 -1.48 -3.42
CA LEU A 64 -7.57 -1.51 -4.33
C LEU A 64 -7.14 -1.09 -5.73
N PRO A 65 -7.73 -1.68 -6.80
CA PRO A 65 -7.46 -1.25 -8.16
C PRO A 65 -7.68 0.27 -8.32
N GLY A 66 -6.68 0.96 -8.87
CA GLY A 66 -6.71 2.41 -9.08
C GLY A 66 -6.19 3.27 -7.91
N VAL A 67 -6.00 2.68 -6.72
CA VAL A 67 -5.32 3.34 -5.59
C VAL A 67 -3.82 3.17 -5.73
N LYS A 68 -3.07 4.25 -5.53
CA LYS A 68 -1.61 4.28 -5.68
C LYS A 68 -0.97 4.99 -4.51
N ILE A 69 0.29 4.64 -4.25
CA ILE A 69 1.13 5.32 -3.28
C ILE A 69 1.87 6.46 -3.97
N ASN A 70 1.70 7.65 -3.39
CA ASN A 70 2.46 8.84 -3.72
C ASN A 70 2.95 9.48 -2.42
N THR A 71 4.20 9.89 -2.38
CA THR A 71 4.79 10.62 -1.26
C THR A 71 5.67 11.75 -1.79
N SER A 72 5.84 12.77 -0.97
CA SER A 72 6.68 13.92 -1.25
C SER A 72 7.48 14.34 -0.01
N ALA A 73 8.45 15.23 -0.16
CA ALA A 73 9.19 15.81 0.96
C ALA A 73 8.30 16.58 1.96
N THR A 74 7.09 16.97 1.53
CA THR A 74 6.10 17.71 2.34
C THR A 74 4.90 16.86 2.74
N ASP A 75 4.75 15.65 2.19
CA ASP A 75 3.65 14.74 2.48
C ASP A 75 4.13 13.29 2.49
N PHE A 76 4.18 12.71 3.68
CA PHE A 76 4.59 11.33 3.91
C PHE A 76 3.41 10.36 4.07
N ALA A 77 2.16 10.82 3.91
CA ALA A 77 0.99 9.95 3.93
C ALA A 77 0.95 9.15 2.61
N PRO A 78 1.25 7.84 2.63
CA PRO A 78 1.41 7.09 1.38
C PRO A 78 0.10 6.87 0.64
N ILE A 79 -1.05 6.91 1.33
CA ILE A 79 -2.36 6.66 0.75
C ILE A 79 -3.31 7.75 1.26
N ALA A 80 -3.71 8.64 0.37
CA ALA A 80 -4.74 9.65 0.60
C ALA A 80 -6.01 9.39 -0.23
N GLN A 81 -6.12 8.21 -0.86
CA GLN A 81 -7.25 7.85 -1.71
C GLN A 81 -8.18 6.86 -0.99
N LEU A 82 -9.49 7.02 -1.18
CA LEU A 82 -10.50 6.14 -0.60
C LEU A 82 -11.56 5.74 -1.63
N GLN A 83 -12.17 4.58 -1.42
CA GLN A 83 -13.34 4.13 -2.18
C GLN A 83 -14.43 3.69 -1.21
N MET A 84 -15.68 4.07 -1.51
CA MET A 84 -16.81 3.76 -0.65
C MET A 84 -17.15 2.26 -0.68
N GLN A 85 -17.53 1.72 0.47
CA GLN A 85 -18.03 0.36 0.60
C GLN A 85 -19.40 0.32 1.28
N ARG A 86 -20.26 -0.60 0.86
CA ARG A 86 -21.59 -0.83 1.43
C ARG A 86 -21.76 -2.27 1.83
N PHE A 87 -22.28 -2.50 3.03
CA PHE A 87 -22.66 -3.82 3.47
C PHE A 87 -23.95 -4.29 2.77
N LYS A 88 -23.90 -5.43 2.10
CA LYS A 88 -25.04 -6.10 1.45
C LYS A 88 -25.32 -7.45 2.10
N GLY A 89 -25.80 -7.40 3.34
CA GLY A 89 -26.30 -8.56 4.10
C GLY A 89 -25.25 -9.54 4.59
N GLN A 90 -24.35 -10.01 3.73
CA GLN A 90 -23.31 -11.00 4.06
C GLN A 90 -21.90 -10.51 3.74
N LYS A 91 -21.75 -9.50 2.87
CA LYS A 91 -20.44 -9.01 2.43
C LYS A 91 -20.45 -7.50 2.19
N TRP A 92 -19.27 -6.91 2.24
CA TRP A 92 -19.04 -5.55 1.79
C TRP A 92 -18.80 -5.52 0.28
N GLU A 93 -19.40 -4.56 -0.40
CA GLU A 93 -19.17 -4.30 -1.82
C GLU A 93 -18.68 -2.87 -2.02
N LEU A 94 -17.58 -2.73 -2.76
CA LEU A 94 -17.07 -1.43 -3.20
C LEU A 94 -18.01 -0.82 -4.24
N PHE A 95 -18.19 0.50 -4.18
CA PHE A 95 -18.98 1.24 -5.15
C PHE A 95 -18.47 2.68 -5.31
N GLY A 96 -18.86 3.32 -6.41
CA GLY A 96 -18.42 4.68 -6.74
C GLY A 96 -16.97 4.75 -7.22
N GLU A 97 -16.56 5.97 -7.53
CA GLU A 97 -15.20 6.29 -7.97
C GLU A 97 -14.23 6.37 -6.78
N ILE A 98 -12.94 6.41 -7.08
CA ILE A 98 -11.91 6.69 -6.09
C ILE A 98 -11.93 8.18 -5.79
N ILE A 99 -12.01 8.51 -4.51
CA ILE A 99 -12.02 9.87 -3.99
C ILE A 99 -10.62 10.18 -3.48
N SER A 100 -10.06 11.32 -3.89
CA SER A 100 -8.84 11.84 -3.27
C SER A 100 -9.17 12.62 -2.00
N GLY A 101 -8.42 12.36 -0.94
CA GLY A 101 -8.37 13.11 0.30
C GLY A 101 -7.21 14.09 0.37
N ASP A 102 -6.40 14.19 -0.71
CA ASP A 102 -5.40 15.24 -0.82
C ASP A 102 -6.08 16.61 -0.75
N VAL A 103 -5.57 17.48 0.12
CA VAL A 103 -5.96 18.89 0.09
C VAL A 103 -5.16 19.53 -1.06
N PRO A 104 -5.80 20.14 -2.07
CA PRO A 104 -5.08 20.84 -3.12
C PRO A 104 -4.14 21.87 -2.49
N SER A 105 -2.85 21.82 -2.85
CA SER A 105 -1.94 22.92 -2.55
C SER A 105 -2.39 24.14 -3.35
N GLU A 106 -2.59 25.27 -2.67
CA GLU A 106 -2.87 26.57 -3.29
C GLU A 106 -1.82 27.00 -4.33
#